data_AF-A0A1X2EVB9-F1
#
_entry.id   AF-A0A1X2EVB9-F1
#
_cell.length_a   1.000
_cell.length_b   1.000
_cell.length_c   1.000
_cell.angle_alpha   90.00
_cell.angle_beta   90.00
_cell.angle_gamma   90.00
#
_symmetry.space_group_name_H-M   'P 1'
#
loop_
_entity.id
_entity.type
_entity.pdbx_description
1 polymer ?
#
loop_
_entity_poly.entity_id
_entity_poly.type
_entity_poly.pdbx_seq_one_letter_code
_entity_poly.pdbx_strand_id
1 'polypeptide(L)'
;MLRIGLTGGIGAGKSTVSATFSECGGIVVDGDVIAREVVEPGTEGLGRLVEAFGAEILLADGALNRPALAAVAFSDDEKRAVLNGIVHPLVGRRRTELIEAAPDDAVIVEDIPLLVESQMAPLFPLVVVVHADVETRVSRLVEHRGMPEADARARIAAQATDEQRRAVADVWLDNSGSQADLVERAKQLWFNRILPFARNIQAGEPVAAPLQPVSFDAGWAGEARRIVARLQTACGHRVVRVDHVGLTAVPGLDAPDVIDVQVTVESLDVADELSGALRAVGYLPLADGIDAVESDARSTVAAFDHSDDAALWRSRLHASADPGRPTNVHLRVAGWPNQQYALLFTDWLRANPGADLDNAYRRAWEWADETGWRP
;
A
#
# COMPACT_ATOMS: atom_id res chain seq x y z
N MET A 1 -14.41 -4.02 6.61
CA MET A 1 -13.17 -4.20 7.40
C MET A 1 -12.03 -3.37 6.83
N LEU A 2 -11.15 -2.83 7.68
CA LEU A 2 -9.88 -2.22 7.28
C LEU A 2 -8.75 -3.23 7.49
N ARG A 3 -7.84 -3.37 6.52
CA ARG A 3 -6.68 -4.28 6.62
C ARG A 3 -5.39 -3.47 6.62
N ILE A 4 -4.49 -3.73 7.57
CA ILE A 4 -3.25 -2.98 7.74
C ILE A 4 -2.08 -3.95 7.65
N GLY A 5 -1.09 -3.63 6.81
CA GLY A 5 0.17 -4.36 6.79
C GLY A 5 1.09 -3.83 7.88
N LEU A 6 1.52 -4.68 8.81
CA LEU A 6 2.50 -4.35 9.84
C LEU A 6 3.81 -5.08 9.56
N THR A 7 4.90 -4.34 9.49
CA THR A 7 6.22 -4.92 9.26
C THR A 7 7.32 -4.16 9.99
N GLY A 8 8.55 -4.66 9.92
CA GLY A 8 9.72 -4.06 10.55
C GLY A 8 10.90 -5.02 10.54
N GLY A 9 12.11 -4.46 10.53
CA GLY A 9 13.32 -5.27 10.60
C GLY A 9 13.39 -6.11 11.88
N ILE A 10 14.16 -7.20 11.85
CA ILE A 10 14.40 -8.01 13.05
C ILE A 10 14.96 -7.12 14.18
N GLY A 11 14.39 -7.24 15.38
CA GLY A 11 14.75 -6.40 16.53
C GLY A 11 14.11 -4.99 16.56
N ALA A 12 13.30 -4.62 15.57
CA ALA A 12 12.70 -3.27 15.51
C ALA A 12 11.52 -3.05 16.48
N GLY A 13 10.95 -4.10 17.09
CA GLY A 13 9.83 -3.96 18.05
C GLY A 13 8.43 -4.18 17.47
N LYS A 14 8.32 -4.81 16.30
CA LYS A 14 7.06 -5.17 15.63
C LYS A 14 6.05 -5.86 16.57
N SER A 15 6.50 -6.84 17.36
CA SER A 15 5.64 -7.56 18.31
C SER A 15 5.02 -6.66 19.38
N THR A 16 5.73 -5.61 19.81
CA THR A 16 5.20 -4.62 20.76
C THR A 16 4.05 -3.83 20.13
N VAL A 17 4.23 -3.36 18.89
CA VAL A 17 3.19 -2.62 18.16
C VAL A 17 1.98 -3.53 17.88
N SER A 18 2.22 -4.77 17.45
CA SER A 18 1.18 -5.78 17.21
C SER A 18 0.34 -6.03 18.47
N ALA A 19 0.99 -6.25 19.62
CA ALA A 19 0.31 -6.40 20.90
C ALA A 19 -0.49 -5.16 21.30
N THR A 20 0.08 -3.96 21.12
CA THR A 20 -0.61 -2.70 21.44
C THR A 20 -1.84 -2.51 20.56
N PHE A 21 -1.77 -2.78 19.25
CA PHE A 21 -2.95 -2.72 18.38
C PHE A 21 -4.01 -3.75 18.77
N SER A 22 -3.60 -4.95 19.19
CA SER A 22 -4.53 -5.96 19.70
C SER A 22 -5.26 -5.47 20.97
N GLU A 23 -4.53 -4.89 21.94
CA GLU A 23 -5.11 -4.27 23.13
C GLU A 23 -6.09 -3.15 22.81
N CYS A 24 -5.87 -2.43 21.69
CA CYS A 24 -6.75 -1.36 21.24
C CYS A 24 -7.98 -1.84 20.44
N GLY A 25 -8.14 -3.15 20.24
CA GLY A 25 -9.27 -3.78 19.55
C GLY A 25 -8.98 -4.31 18.14
N GLY A 26 -7.73 -4.28 17.70
CA GLY A 26 -7.32 -4.89 16.42
C GLY A 26 -7.26 -6.41 16.47
N ILE A 27 -7.62 -7.05 15.37
CA ILE A 27 -7.44 -8.49 15.20
C ILE A 27 -6.10 -8.72 14.50
N VAL A 28 -5.14 -9.28 15.23
CA VAL A 28 -3.81 -9.57 14.71
C VAL A 28 -3.82 -10.91 13.98
N VAL A 29 -3.37 -10.89 12.73
CA VAL A 29 -3.14 -12.06 11.90
C VAL A 29 -1.63 -12.16 11.69
N ASP A 30 -0.96 -12.96 12.52
CA ASP A 30 0.50 -13.10 12.52
C ASP A 30 0.94 -14.25 11.61
N GLY A 31 1.65 -13.92 10.53
CA GLY A 31 2.13 -14.90 9.56
C GLY A 31 3.11 -15.92 10.15
N ASP A 32 3.94 -15.53 11.14
CA ASP A 32 4.84 -16.46 11.81
C ASP A 32 4.05 -17.44 12.66
N VAL A 33 3.02 -16.97 13.39
CA VAL A 33 2.15 -17.85 14.20
C VAL A 33 1.41 -18.84 13.32
N ILE A 34 0.78 -18.36 12.24
CA ILE A 34 0.05 -19.22 11.29
C ILE A 34 0.98 -20.25 10.67
N ALA A 35 2.20 -19.86 10.28
CA ALA A 35 3.20 -20.79 9.74
C ALA A 35 3.63 -21.86 10.76
N ARG A 36 3.42 -21.65 12.07
CA ARG A 36 3.58 -22.71 13.08
C ARG A 36 2.34 -23.58 13.19
N GLU A 37 1.16 -22.98 13.26
CA GLU A 37 -0.12 -23.69 13.40
C GLU A 37 -0.33 -24.71 12.28
N VAL A 38 -0.06 -24.33 11.03
CA VAL A 38 -0.34 -25.19 9.86
C VAL A 38 0.58 -26.41 9.75
N VAL A 39 1.58 -26.54 10.62
CA VAL A 39 2.52 -27.68 10.70
C VAL A 39 2.56 -28.29 12.10
N GLU A 40 1.56 -28.05 12.94
CA GLU A 40 1.43 -28.72 14.23
C GLU A 40 1.09 -30.21 14.07
N PRO A 41 1.37 -31.05 15.10
CA PRO A 41 0.98 -32.45 15.10
C PRO A 41 -0.49 -32.67 14.70
N GLY A 42 -0.72 -33.57 13.74
CA GLY A 42 -2.06 -33.90 13.24
C GLY A 42 -2.59 -33.03 12.10
N THR A 43 -1.83 -32.03 11.65
CA THR A 43 -2.21 -31.18 10.51
C THR A 43 -1.81 -31.78 9.15
N GLU A 44 -2.53 -31.38 8.10
CA GLU A 44 -2.17 -31.70 6.70
C GLU A 44 -0.74 -31.25 6.37
N GLY A 45 -0.34 -30.06 6.84
CA GLY A 45 0.97 -29.49 6.53
C GLY A 45 2.12 -30.32 7.10
N LEU A 46 2.03 -30.78 8.34
CA LEU A 46 3.07 -31.65 8.91
C LEU A 46 3.16 -32.98 8.15
N GLY A 47 2.03 -33.59 7.80
CA GLY A 47 2.00 -34.83 7.01
C GLY A 47 2.71 -34.69 5.67
N ARG A 48 2.38 -33.62 4.92
CA ARG A 48 3.02 -33.33 3.62
C ARG A 48 4.51 -33.04 3.73
N LEU A 49 4.95 -32.39 4.81
CA LEU A 49 6.38 -32.16 5.06
C LEU A 49 7.12 -33.47 5.36
N VAL A 50 6.54 -34.37 6.15
CA VAL A 50 7.14 -35.68 6.44
C VAL A 50 7.22 -36.53 5.17
N GLU A 51 6.21 -36.48 4.30
CA GLU A 51 6.25 -37.15 2.99
C GLU A 51 7.38 -36.63 2.10
N ALA A 52 7.61 -35.30 2.10
CA ALA A 52 8.62 -34.67 1.25
C ALA A 52 10.05 -34.77 1.78
N PHE A 53 10.25 -34.66 3.10
CA PHE A 53 11.56 -34.52 3.74
C PHE A 53 11.95 -35.69 4.65
N GLY A 54 11.06 -36.67 4.84
CA GLY A 54 11.28 -37.83 5.70
C GLY A 54 10.95 -37.58 7.17
N ALA A 55 10.86 -38.65 7.95
CA ALA A 55 10.52 -38.59 9.38
C ALA A 55 11.64 -37.97 10.26
N GLU A 56 12.83 -37.78 9.70
CA GLU A 56 14.00 -37.16 10.36
C GLU A 56 13.71 -35.72 10.84
N ILE A 57 12.70 -35.07 10.24
CA ILE A 57 12.27 -33.72 10.61
C ILE A 57 11.37 -33.70 11.85
N LEU A 58 11.10 -34.84 12.49
CA LEU A 58 10.26 -34.93 13.67
C LEU A 58 11.09 -35.04 14.96
N LEU A 59 10.54 -34.50 16.04
CA LEU A 59 10.95 -34.78 17.40
C LEU A 59 10.34 -36.11 17.87
N ALA A 60 10.82 -36.62 19.01
CA ALA A 60 10.35 -37.88 19.57
C ALA A 60 8.86 -37.88 19.96
N ASP A 61 8.28 -36.70 20.19
CA ASP A 61 6.86 -36.49 20.51
C ASP A 61 5.98 -36.32 19.25
N GLY A 62 6.59 -36.40 18.04
CA GLY A 62 5.91 -36.20 16.77
C GLY A 62 5.75 -34.74 16.35
N ALA A 63 6.27 -33.77 17.11
CA ALA A 63 6.30 -32.37 16.70
C ALA A 63 7.41 -32.08 15.67
N LEU A 64 7.26 -31.00 14.92
CA LEU A 64 8.25 -30.59 13.92
C LEU A 64 9.57 -30.13 14.58
N ASN A 65 10.67 -30.80 14.24
CA ASN A 65 12.03 -30.37 14.51
C ASN A 65 12.45 -29.29 13.49
N ARG A 66 12.15 -28.02 13.80
CA ARG A 66 12.43 -26.88 12.91
C ARG A 66 13.90 -26.75 12.51
N PRO A 67 14.90 -26.92 13.41
CA PRO A 67 16.30 -26.96 13.01
C PRO A 67 16.62 -28.05 11.98
N ALA A 68 16.08 -29.26 12.17
CA ALA A 68 16.29 -30.36 11.22
C ALA A 68 15.64 -30.07 9.86
N LEU A 69 14.40 -29.59 9.86
CA LEU A 69 13.74 -29.15 8.63
C LEU A 69 14.52 -28.04 7.94
N ALA A 70 14.99 -27.03 8.68
CA ALA A 70 15.76 -25.93 8.10
C ALA A 70 17.08 -26.42 7.48
N ALA A 71 17.79 -27.33 8.14
CA ALA A 71 19.03 -27.91 7.63
C ALA A 71 18.84 -28.66 6.29
N VAL A 72 17.70 -29.35 6.14
CA VAL A 72 17.38 -30.09 4.90
C VAL A 72 16.76 -29.16 3.84
N ALA A 73 15.79 -28.33 4.20
CA ALA A 73 15.02 -27.52 3.26
C ALA A 73 15.81 -26.34 2.69
N PHE A 74 16.81 -25.83 3.43
CA PHE A 74 17.69 -24.77 2.96
C PHE A 74 19.05 -25.27 2.45
N SER A 75 19.19 -26.59 2.19
CA SER A 75 20.40 -27.13 1.56
C SER A 75 20.54 -26.75 0.08
N ASP A 76 19.41 -26.51 -0.59
CA ASP A 76 19.33 -26.15 -2.01
C ASP A 76 17.99 -25.46 -2.33
N ASP A 77 17.93 -24.81 -3.49
CA ASP A 77 16.78 -24.03 -3.91
C ASP A 77 15.55 -24.88 -4.27
N GLU A 78 15.75 -26.12 -4.74
CA GLU A 78 14.65 -27.02 -5.12
C GLU A 78 13.86 -27.47 -3.88
N LYS A 79 14.57 -27.89 -2.83
CA LYS A 79 13.95 -28.24 -1.54
C LYS A 79 13.29 -27.05 -0.87
N ARG A 80 13.90 -25.87 -0.97
CA ARG A 80 13.29 -24.64 -0.47
C ARG A 80 11.98 -24.34 -1.20
N ALA A 81 11.95 -24.55 -2.52
CA ALA A 81 10.73 -24.40 -3.32
C ALA A 81 9.65 -25.42 -2.92
N VAL A 82 10.02 -26.68 -2.64
CA VAL A 82 9.10 -27.71 -2.13
C VAL A 82 8.50 -27.31 -0.78
N LEU A 83 9.34 -26.88 0.18
CA LEU A 83 8.88 -26.39 1.49
C LEU A 83 7.87 -25.26 1.33
N ASN A 84 8.23 -24.24 0.53
CA ASN A 84 7.39 -23.08 0.29
C ASN A 84 6.07 -23.47 -0.40
N GLY A 85 6.12 -24.39 -1.37
CA GLY A 85 4.95 -24.89 -2.09
C GLY A 85 3.96 -25.67 -1.21
N ILE A 86 4.43 -26.27 -0.11
CA ILE A 86 3.57 -26.92 0.88
C ILE A 86 3.00 -25.89 1.86
N VAL A 87 3.86 -25.04 2.43
CA VAL A 87 3.50 -24.16 3.56
C VAL A 87 2.69 -22.94 3.10
N HIS A 88 3.09 -22.26 2.02
CA HIS A 88 2.45 -21.00 1.62
C HIS A 88 0.93 -21.13 1.34
N PRO A 89 0.44 -22.16 0.61
CA PRO A 89 -0.99 -22.32 0.39
C PRO A 89 -1.78 -22.55 1.69
N LEU A 90 -1.20 -23.27 2.65
CA LEU A 90 -1.84 -23.53 3.95
C LEU A 90 -1.89 -22.27 4.81
N VAL A 91 -0.79 -21.50 4.84
CA VAL A 91 -0.75 -20.19 5.50
C VAL A 91 -1.79 -19.24 4.89
N GLY A 92 -1.89 -19.21 3.56
CA GLY A 92 -2.88 -18.42 2.83
C GLY A 92 -4.31 -18.80 3.21
N ARG A 93 -4.63 -20.09 3.23
CA ARG A 93 -5.95 -20.60 3.61
C ARG A 93 -6.31 -20.21 5.05
N ARG A 94 -5.42 -20.49 6.00
CA ARG A 94 -5.62 -20.17 7.42
C ARG A 94 -5.79 -18.68 7.67
N ARG A 95 -5.00 -17.86 6.97
CA ARG A 95 -5.15 -16.39 6.97
C ARG A 95 -6.53 -15.96 6.48
N THR A 96 -7.01 -16.51 5.36
CA THR A 96 -8.35 -16.22 4.84
C THR A 96 -9.43 -16.60 5.85
N GLU A 97 -9.35 -17.80 6.46
CA GLU A 97 -10.30 -18.24 7.49
C GLU A 97 -10.36 -17.26 8.68
N LEU A 98 -9.21 -16.77 9.16
CA LEU A 98 -9.16 -15.81 10.27
C LEU A 98 -9.76 -14.45 9.89
N ILE A 99 -9.57 -14.01 8.65
CA ILE A 99 -10.14 -12.75 8.15
C ILE A 99 -11.65 -12.89 7.95
N GLU A 100 -12.12 -14.00 7.38
CA GLU A 100 -13.56 -14.24 7.16
C GLU A 100 -14.33 -14.48 8.46
N ALA A 101 -13.68 -14.98 9.51
CA ALA A 101 -14.28 -15.14 10.83
C ALA A 101 -14.37 -13.83 11.64
N ALA A 102 -13.71 -12.76 11.18
CA ALA A 102 -13.72 -11.48 11.87
C ALA A 102 -15.03 -10.70 11.61
N PRO A 103 -15.45 -9.83 12.56
CA PRO A 103 -16.56 -8.91 12.33
C PRO A 103 -16.35 -7.99 11.11
N ASP A 104 -17.41 -7.64 10.40
CA ASP A 104 -17.37 -6.77 9.21
C ASP A 104 -16.78 -5.37 9.49
N ASP A 105 -16.86 -4.93 10.74
CA ASP A 105 -16.35 -3.65 11.23
C ASP A 105 -14.92 -3.74 11.83
N ALA A 106 -14.30 -4.92 11.80
CA ALA A 106 -12.99 -5.12 12.38
C ALA A 106 -11.86 -4.42 11.61
N VAL A 107 -10.81 -4.09 12.37
CA VAL A 107 -9.50 -3.70 11.84
C VAL A 107 -8.58 -4.91 11.96
N ILE A 108 -8.17 -5.45 10.81
CA ILE A 108 -7.21 -6.54 10.73
C ILE A 108 -5.80 -5.97 10.63
N VAL A 109 -4.93 -6.40 11.54
CA VAL A 109 -3.50 -6.09 11.50
C VAL A 109 -2.77 -7.34 11.06
N GLU A 110 -2.27 -7.33 9.84
CA GLU A 110 -1.50 -8.44 9.30
C GLU A 110 -0.01 -8.22 9.59
N ASP A 111 0.51 -8.99 10.52
CA ASP A 111 1.93 -8.96 10.86
C ASP A 111 2.70 -9.83 9.86
N ILE A 112 3.44 -9.17 8.95
CA ILE A 112 4.16 -9.80 7.83
C ILE A 112 5.63 -9.37 7.85
N PRO A 113 6.55 -10.22 8.36
CA PRO A 113 7.98 -9.90 8.43
C PRO A 113 8.63 -9.60 7.07
N LEU A 114 8.17 -10.27 6.00
CA LEU A 114 8.72 -10.17 4.65
C LEU A 114 7.85 -9.32 3.71
N LEU A 115 7.06 -8.40 4.25
CA LEU A 115 6.11 -7.58 3.48
C LEU A 115 6.83 -6.79 2.38
N VAL A 116 8.00 -6.24 2.70
CA VAL A 116 8.78 -5.38 1.80
C VAL A 116 9.52 -6.23 0.77
N GLU A 117 10.17 -7.29 1.24
CA GLU A 117 10.92 -8.26 0.45
C GLU A 117 10.03 -8.97 -0.58
N SER A 118 8.77 -9.22 -0.23
CA SER A 118 7.78 -9.88 -1.09
C SER A 118 6.90 -8.90 -1.86
N GLN A 119 7.22 -7.60 -1.84
CA GLN A 119 6.50 -6.53 -2.55
C GLN A 119 4.99 -6.51 -2.27
N MET A 120 4.57 -6.84 -1.04
CA MET A 120 3.16 -6.98 -0.66
C MET A 120 2.50 -5.68 -0.23
N ALA A 121 3.26 -4.59 -0.03
CA ALA A 121 2.74 -3.30 0.42
C ALA A 121 1.51 -2.80 -0.36
N PRO A 122 1.46 -2.90 -1.71
CA PRO A 122 0.30 -2.46 -2.49
C PRO A 122 -1.00 -3.22 -2.22
N LEU A 123 -0.95 -4.38 -1.57
CA LEU A 123 -2.14 -5.17 -1.19
C LEU A 123 -2.89 -4.57 0.01
N PHE A 124 -2.31 -3.55 0.66
CA PHE A 124 -2.84 -2.96 1.88
C PHE A 124 -3.25 -1.50 1.66
N PRO A 125 -4.42 -1.08 2.18
CA PRO A 125 -4.78 0.33 2.24
C PRO A 125 -3.85 1.16 3.12
N LEU A 126 -3.21 0.54 4.13
CA LEU A 126 -2.26 1.18 5.03
C LEU A 126 -1.12 0.23 5.41
N VAL A 127 0.13 0.70 5.30
CA VAL A 127 1.33 -0.02 5.72
C VAL A 127 2.04 0.73 6.85
N VAL A 128 2.17 0.06 8.00
CA VAL A 128 2.90 0.53 9.17
C VAL A 128 4.24 -0.20 9.24
N VAL A 129 5.33 0.56 9.19
CA VAL A 129 6.69 0.03 9.37
C VAL A 129 7.24 0.48 10.71
N VAL A 130 7.62 -0.48 11.55
CA VAL A 130 8.35 -0.22 12.79
C VAL A 130 9.83 -0.21 12.50
N HIS A 131 10.49 0.87 12.88
CA HIS A 131 11.91 1.11 12.67
C HIS A 131 12.64 1.29 14.00
N ALA A 132 13.90 0.89 14.02
CA ALA A 132 14.88 1.29 15.03
C ALA A 132 16.26 1.25 14.38
N ASP A 133 17.18 2.06 14.86
CA ASP A 133 18.56 2.07 14.36
C ASP A 133 19.21 0.68 14.44
N VAL A 134 20.12 0.39 13.50
CA VAL A 134 20.78 -0.92 13.40
C VAL A 134 21.44 -1.33 14.72
N GLU A 135 22.16 -0.42 15.37
CA GLU A 135 22.85 -0.72 16.64
C GLU A 135 21.85 -1.03 17.77
N THR A 136 20.73 -0.31 17.83
CA THR A 136 19.63 -0.60 18.77
C THR A 136 19.03 -1.98 18.52
N ARG A 137 18.83 -2.36 17.25
CA ARG A 137 18.34 -3.69 16.87
C ARG A 137 19.33 -4.78 17.25
N VAL A 138 20.62 -4.57 17.01
CA VAL A 138 21.69 -5.51 17.39
C VAL A 138 21.72 -5.72 18.90
N SER A 139 21.78 -4.63 19.69
CA SER A 139 21.76 -4.70 21.16
C SER A 139 20.54 -5.49 21.66
N ARG A 140 19.33 -5.20 21.15
CA ARG A 140 18.12 -5.94 21.52
C ARG A 140 18.19 -7.44 21.20
N LEU A 141 18.80 -7.82 20.07
CA LEU A 141 18.94 -9.22 19.68
C LEU A 141 19.98 -9.97 20.51
N VAL A 142 21.07 -9.29 20.87
CA VAL A 142 22.12 -9.86 21.73
C VAL A 142 21.60 -9.99 23.16
N GLU A 143 21.12 -8.90 23.76
CA GLU A 143 20.80 -8.82 25.18
C GLU A 143 19.51 -9.56 25.53
N HIS A 144 18.46 -9.46 24.70
CA HIS A 144 17.16 -10.05 25.03
C HIS A 144 16.91 -11.39 24.36
N ARG A 145 17.61 -11.71 23.26
CA ARG A 145 17.45 -13.00 22.55
C ARG A 145 18.68 -13.89 22.59
N GLY A 146 19.78 -13.46 23.25
CA GLY A 146 21.01 -14.24 23.38
C GLY A 146 21.70 -14.56 22.05
N MET A 147 21.41 -13.78 21.00
CA MET A 147 21.97 -14.02 19.67
C MET A 147 23.43 -13.54 19.62
N PRO A 148 24.36 -14.32 19.06
CA PRO A 148 25.71 -13.83 18.78
C PRO A 148 25.65 -12.57 17.90
N GLU A 149 26.42 -11.54 18.23
CA GLU A 149 26.36 -10.26 17.50
C GLU A 149 26.56 -10.43 15.98
N ALA A 150 27.51 -11.29 15.59
CA ALA A 150 27.77 -11.58 14.19
C ALA A 150 26.55 -12.19 13.46
N ASP A 151 25.80 -13.07 14.12
CA ASP A 151 24.55 -13.64 13.57
C ASP A 151 23.45 -12.57 13.50
N ALA A 152 23.33 -11.73 14.53
CA ALA A 152 22.37 -10.61 14.54
C ALA A 152 22.60 -9.67 13.36
N ARG A 153 23.85 -9.24 13.14
CA ARG A 153 24.22 -8.37 12.02
C ARG A 153 23.99 -9.06 10.67
N ALA A 154 24.36 -10.33 10.52
CA ALA A 154 24.15 -11.09 9.29
C ALA A 154 22.65 -11.17 8.92
N ARG A 155 21.79 -11.44 9.90
CA ARG A 155 20.33 -11.48 9.68
C ARG A 155 19.73 -10.12 9.35
N ILE A 156 20.20 -9.05 10.00
CA ILE A 156 19.76 -7.68 9.69
C ILE A 156 20.13 -7.34 8.24
N ALA A 157 21.35 -7.67 7.81
CA ALA A 157 21.84 -7.39 6.46
C ALA A 157 21.15 -8.22 5.36
N ALA A 158 20.60 -9.39 5.69
CA ALA A 158 19.88 -10.24 4.75
C ALA A 158 18.42 -9.79 4.48
N GLN A 159 17.90 -8.85 5.25
CA GLN A 159 16.56 -8.28 5.07
C GLN A 159 16.59 -7.04 4.15
N ALA A 160 15.41 -6.52 3.79
CA ALA A 160 15.30 -5.25 3.06
C ALA A 160 16.09 -4.11 3.76
N THR A 161 16.51 -3.10 3.01
CA THR A 161 17.14 -1.90 3.57
C THR A 161 16.10 -0.98 4.20
N ASP A 162 16.51 -0.07 5.08
CA ASP A 162 15.58 0.91 5.66
C ASP A 162 15.03 1.88 4.61
N GLU A 163 15.79 2.17 3.55
CA GLU A 163 15.30 2.93 2.40
C GLU A 163 14.16 2.20 1.68
N GLN A 164 14.32 0.89 1.42
CA GLN A 164 13.27 0.06 0.83
C GLN A 164 12.02 0.02 1.72
N ARG A 165 12.19 -0.09 3.05
CA ARG A 165 11.06 -0.03 4.00
C ARG A 165 10.39 1.34 3.99
N ARG A 166 11.16 2.42 4.00
CA ARG A 166 10.66 3.79 4.03
C ARG A 166 9.87 4.13 2.77
N ALA A 167 10.31 3.62 1.62
CA ALA A 167 9.62 3.82 0.34
C ALA A 167 8.16 3.30 0.36
N VAL A 168 7.90 2.21 1.07
CA VAL A 168 6.58 1.56 1.14
C VAL A 168 5.77 1.87 2.41
N ALA A 169 6.33 2.63 3.34
CA ALA A 169 5.68 2.96 4.61
C ALA A 169 4.68 4.13 4.45
N ASP A 170 3.38 3.89 4.67
CA ASP A 170 2.42 4.97 4.88
C ASP A 170 2.56 5.58 6.28
N VAL A 171 3.04 4.78 7.23
CA VAL A 171 3.42 5.20 8.57
C VAL A 171 4.77 4.61 8.94
N TRP A 172 5.66 5.48 9.41
CA TRP A 172 6.95 5.10 9.95
C TRP A 172 6.97 5.31 11.46
N LEU A 173 6.89 4.21 12.21
CA LEU A 173 6.97 4.23 13.66
C LEU A 173 8.41 4.04 14.11
N ASP A 174 9.04 5.13 14.50
CA ASP A 174 10.38 5.11 15.10
C ASP A 174 10.32 4.59 16.55
N ASN A 175 11.12 3.55 16.81
CA ASN A 175 11.32 2.83 18.07
C ASN A 175 12.79 2.88 18.52
N SER A 176 13.48 3.99 18.28
CA SER A 176 14.78 4.27 18.90
C SER A 176 14.67 4.77 20.36
N GLY A 177 13.45 5.09 20.82
CA GLY A 177 13.15 5.46 22.22
C GLY A 177 12.87 4.27 23.16
N SER A 178 12.16 4.55 24.27
CA SER A 178 11.76 3.51 25.22
C SER A 178 10.58 2.68 24.71
N GLN A 179 10.38 1.49 25.28
CA GLN A 179 9.21 0.67 24.95
C GLN A 179 7.90 1.39 25.27
N ALA A 180 7.85 2.20 26.34
CA ALA A 180 6.66 2.97 26.69
C ALA A 180 6.34 4.04 25.63
N ASP A 181 7.37 4.69 25.08
CA ASP A 181 7.20 5.67 24.00
C ASP A 181 6.62 5.02 22.74
N LEU A 182 7.08 3.81 22.39
CA LEU A 182 6.54 3.07 21.24
C LEU A 182 5.07 2.69 21.46
N VAL A 183 4.71 2.20 22.65
CA VAL A 183 3.32 1.87 22.99
C VAL A 183 2.42 3.10 22.87
N GLU A 184 2.86 4.24 23.38
CA GLU A 184 2.11 5.49 23.29
C GLU A 184 1.96 5.97 21.83
N ARG A 185 3.05 5.96 21.05
CA ARG A 185 3.00 6.28 19.60
C ARG A 185 2.06 5.35 18.83
N ALA A 186 2.07 4.05 19.15
CA ALA A 186 1.16 3.08 18.54
C ALA A 186 -0.31 3.36 18.92
N LYS A 187 -0.60 3.69 20.18
CA LYS A 187 -1.95 4.10 20.61
C LYS A 187 -2.42 5.38 19.90
N GLN A 188 -1.56 6.38 19.79
CA GLN A 188 -1.86 7.61 19.07
C GLN A 188 -2.18 7.33 17.59
N LEU A 189 -1.36 6.52 16.93
CA LEU A 189 -1.63 6.09 15.56
C LEU A 189 -2.97 5.34 15.44
N TRP A 190 -3.27 4.46 16.40
CA TRP A 190 -4.52 3.72 16.44
C TRP A 190 -5.73 4.65 16.52
N PHE A 191 -5.78 5.52 17.52
CA PHE A 191 -6.96 6.34 17.80
C PHE A 191 -7.10 7.56 16.88
N ASN A 192 -5.99 8.10 16.37
CA ASN A 192 -6.01 9.34 15.58
C ASN A 192 -6.05 9.11 14.06
N ARG A 193 -5.68 7.91 13.57
CA ARG A 193 -5.67 7.61 12.13
C ARG A 193 -6.37 6.30 11.79
N ILE A 194 -5.97 5.19 12.38
CA ILE A 194 -6.48 3.85 12.02
C ILE A 194 -7.98 3.73 12.31
N LEU A 195 -8.41 4.07 13.52
CA LEU A 195 -9.80 3.93 13.92
C LEU A 195 -10.73 4.91 13.15
N PRO A 196 -10.37 6.19 12.97
CA PRO A 196 -11.11 7.07 12.07
C PRO A 196 -11.15 6.56 10.62
N PHE A 197 -10.05 6.03 10.07
CA PHE A 197 -10.03 5.47 8.72
C PHE A 197 -11.01 4.28 8.59
N ALA A 198 -10.99 3.36 9.55
CA ALA A 198 -11.91 2.23 9.56
C ALA A 198 -13.38 2.68 9.63
N ARG A 199 -13.69 3.67 10.48
CA ARG A 199 -15.02 4.27 10.60
C ARG A 199 -15.48 4.92 9.29
N ASN A 200 -14.61 5.68 8.65
CA ASN A 200 -14.87 6.32 7.37
C ASN A 200 -15.23 5.29 6.28
N ILE A 201 -14.49 4.19 6.18
CA ILE A 201 -14.79 3.08 5.24
C ILE A 201 -16.17 2.46 5.52
N GLN A 202 -16.52 2.27 6.80
CA GLN A 202 -17.80 1.70 7.20
C GLN A 202 -18.96 2.65 6.89
N ALA A 203 -18.80 3.93 7.22
CA ALA A 203 -19.79 4.97 6.95
C ALA A 203 -19.94 5.27 5.46
N GLY A 204 -18.94 4.94 4.63
CA GLY A 204 -18.89 5.37 3.24
C GLY A 204 -18.60 6.87 3.11
N GLU A 205 -17.90 7.44 4.10
CA GLU A 205 -17.57 8.87 4.16
C GLU A 205 -16.08 9.09 3.88
N PRO A 206 -15.71 9.67 2.73
CA PRO A 206 -14.31 10.03 2.49
C PRO A 206 -13.89 11.24 3.32
N VAL A 207 -12.58 11.42 3.43
CA VAL A 207 -11.99 12.57 4.13
C VAL A 207 -12.09 13.80 3.23
N ALA A 208 -12.54 14.92 3.81
CA ALA A 208 -12.55 16.19 3.11
C ALA A 208 -11.12 16.63 2.75
N ALA A 209 -10.90 16.97 1.48
CA ALA A 209 -9.62 17.49 1.03
C ALA A 209 -9.34 18.87 1.66
N PRO A 210 -8.11 19.13 2.15
CA PRO A 210 -7.72 20.47 2.56
C PRO A 210 -7.78 21.41 1.36
N LEU A 211 -8.22 22.65 1.59
CA LEU A 211 -8.28 23.69 0.55
C LEU A 211 -7.14 24.69 0.65
N GLN A 212 -6.50 24.81 1.82
CA GLN A 212 -5.42 25.77 2.05
C GLN A 212 -4.11 25.23 1.48
N PRO A 213 -3.43 25.99 0.60
CA PRO A 213 -2.11 25.61 0.12
C PRO A 213 -1.10 25.55 1.25
N VAL A 214 -0.20 24.56 1.17
CA VAL A 214 1.01 24.45 1.97
C VAL A 214 2.22 24.55 1.07
N SER A 215 3.38 24.79 1.68
CA SER A 215 4.65 24.76 0.95
C SER A 215 4.90 23.39 0.34
N PHE A 216 5.51 23.37 -0.84
CA PHE A 216 5.90 22.14 -1.53
C PHE A 216 6.60 21.13 -0.60
N ASP A 217 6.11 19.90 -0.58
CA ASP A 217 6.74 18.77 0.13
C ASP A 217 7.33 17.76 -0.87
N ALA A 218 8.65 17.54 -0.78
CA ALA A 218 9.35 16.55 -1.59
C ALA A 218 8.88 15.09 -1.32
N GLY A 219 8.23 14.86 -0.18
CA GLY A 219 7.64 13.59 0.22
C GLY A 219 6.41 13.18 -0.61
N TRP A 220 5.70 14.13 -1.23
CA TRP A 220 4.50 13.84 -2.02
C TRP A 220 4.75 12.85 -3.16
N ALA A 221 5.91 12.93 -3.82
CA ALA A 221 6.26 11.97 -4.87
C ALA A 221 6.45 10.54 -4.33
N GLY A 222 6.90 10.38 -3.08
CA GLY A 222 6.98 9.07 -2.42
C GLY A 222 5.61 8.53 -2.02
N GLU A 223 4.76 9.40 -1.47
CA GLU A 223 3.38 9.08 -1.11
C GLU A 223 2.53 8.69 -2.31
N ALA A 224 2.60 9.47 -3.39
CA ALA A 224 1.89 9.20 -4.63
C ALA A 224 2.33 7.88 -5.26
N ARG A 225 3.63 7.52 -5.21
CA ARG A 225 4.09 6.21 -5.68
C ARG A 225 3.44 5.04 -4.94
N ARG A 226 3.23 5.16 -3.61
CA ARG A 226 2.51 4.12 -2.83
C ARG A 226 1.04 4.02 -3.25
N ILE A 227 0.39 5.17 -3.40
CA ILE A 227 -1.01 5.25 -3.83
C ILE A 227 -1.18 4.65 -5.24
N VAL A 228 -0.33 5.04 -6.20
CA VAL A 228 -0.34 4.53 -7.57
C VAL A 228 -0.16 3.01 -7.58
N ALA A 229 0.82 2.46 -6.85
CA ALA A 229 1.03 1.02 -6.78
C ALA A 229 -0.17 0.27 -6.19
N ARG A 230 -0.79 0.82 -5.14
CA ARG A 230 -2.01 0.29 -4.51
C ARG A 230 -3.19 0.27 -5.47
N LEU A 231 -3.42 1.37 -6.19
CA LEU A 231 -4.50 1.50 -7.17
C LEU A 231 -4.28 0.57 -8.38
N GLN A 232 -3.05 0.49 -8.90
CA GLN A 232 -2.69 -0.46 -9.95
C GLN A 232 -2.99 -1.91 -9.53
N THR A 233 -2.62 -2.27 -8.30
CA THR A 233 -2.85 -3.62 -7.76
C THR A 233 -4.34 -3.91 -7.56
N ALA A 234 -5.11 -2.96 -7.02
CA ALA A 234 -6.55 -3.12 -6.79
C ALA A 234 -7.35 -3.20 -8.10
N CYS A 235 -6.98 -2.39 -9.09
CA CYS A 235 -7.66 -2.35 -10.38
C CYS A 235 -7.26 -3.52 -11.28
N GLY A 236 -6.01 -3.97 -11.20
CA GLY A 236 -5.47 -5.07 -11.99
C GLY A 236 -5.41 -4.72 -13.48
N HIS A 237 -5.72 -5.70 -14.34
CA HIS A 237 -5.66 -5.56 -15.80
C HIS A 237 -6.76 -4.65 -16.40
N ARG A 238 -7.71 -4.15 -15.59
CA ARG A 238 -8.84 -3.33 -16.04
C ARG A 238 -8.48 -1.87 -16.30
N VAL A 239 -7.29 -1.43 -15.89
CA VAL A 239 -6.83 -0.06 -16.07
C VAL A 239 -5.70 0.00 -17.09
N VAL A 240 -5.73 1.03 -17.93
CA VAL A 240 -4.71 1.27 -18.96
C VAL A 240 -3.43 1.81 -18.32
N ARG A 241 -3.57 2.76 -17.39
CA ARG A 241 -2.47 3.40 -16.66
C ARG A 241 -3.00 4.11 -15.40
N VAL A 242 -2.08 4.40 -14.48
CA VAL A 242 -2.35 5.14 -13.25
C VAL A 242 -1.22 6.14 -13.00
N ASP A 243 -1.56 7.41 -12.82
CA ASP A 243 -0.62 8.53 -12.86
C ASP A 243 -0.86 9.52 -11.71
N HIS A 244 0.23 10.00 -11.09
CA HIS A 244 0.18 11.15 -10.17
C HIS A 244 0.04 12.43 -10.99
N VAL A 245 -1.07 13.14 -10.80
CA VAL A 245 -1.44 14.35 -11.54
C VAL A 245 -1.71 15.51 -10.58
N GLY A 246 -2.07 16.66 -11.13
CA GLY A 246 -2.38 17.85 -10.34
C GLY A 246 -1.15 18.56 -9.81
N LEU A 247 -1.35 19.43 -8.81
CA LEU A 247 -0.33 20.36 -8.34
C LEU A 247 0.76 19.67 -7.52
N THR A 248 0.40 18.69 -6.69
CA THR A 248 1.37 17.94 -5.86
C THR A 248 2.32 17.08 -6.70
N ALA A 249 2.03 16.87 -8.00
CA ALA A 249 2.90 16.20 -8.95
C ALA A 249 3.98 17.10 -9.56
N VAL A 250 3.96 18.41 -9.27
CA VAL A 250 4.89 19.41 -9.82
C VAL A 250 5.92 19.80 -8.76
N PRO A 251 7.22 19.45 -8.95
CA PRO A 251 8.25 19.80 -7.99
C PRO A 251 8.37 21.31 -7.75
N GLY A 252 8.43 21.71 -6.47
CA GLY A 252 8.60 23.11 -6.07
C GLY A 252 7.32 23.96 -6.11
N LEU A 253 6.15 23.36 -6.39
CA LEU A 253 4.88 24.07 -6.42
C LEU A 253 4.12 23.93 -5.09
N ASP A 254 3.74 25.06 -4.51
CA ASP A 254 2.85 25.10 -3.35
C ASP A 254 1.45 24.65 -3.74
N ALA A 255 0.84 23.80 -2.92
CA ALA A 255 -0.43 23.16 -3.22
C ALA A 255 -1.16 22.78 -1.94
N PRO A 256 -2.49 22.62 -1.97
CA PRO A 256 -3.19 21.94 -0.88
C PRO A 256 -2.61 20.52 -0.70
N ASP A 257 -2.48 20.05 0.55
CA ASP A 257 -1.94 18.72 0.87
C ASP A 257 -2.96 17.61 0.56
N VAL A 258 -3.25 17.44 -0.72
CA VAL A 258 -4.10 16.40 -1.30
C VAL A 258 -3.42 15.87 -2.56
N ILE A 259 -3.27 14.55 -2.63
CA ILE A 259 -2.70 13.90 -3.81
C ILE A 259 -3.81 13.63 -4.81
N ASP A 260 -3.66 14.08 -6.05
CA ASP A 260 -4.55 13.73 -7.15
C ASP A 260 -3.93 12.60 -7.98
N VAL A 261 -4.68 11.52 -8.16
CA VAL A 261 -4.28 10.40 -9.02
C VAL A 261 -5.32 10.23 -10.11
N GLN A 262 -4.84 10.05 -11.34
CA GLN A 262 -5.69 9.66 -12.46
C GLN A 262 -5.54 8.16 -12.71
N VAL A 263 -6.66 7.46 -12.80
CA VAL A 263 -6.78 6.08 -13.28
C VAL A 263 -7.41 6.14 -14.67
N THR A 264 -6.68 5.73 -15.69
CA THR A 264 -7.20 5.70 -17.07
C THR A 264 -7.86 4.36 -17.34
N VAL A 265 -9.12 4.39 -17.78
CA VAL A 265 -9.95 3.21 -18.08
C VAL A 265 -10.41 3.22 -19.53
N GLU A 266 -10.88 2.07 -20.04
CA GLU A 266 -11.38 1.96 -21.42
C GLU A 266 -12.80 2.53 -21.59
N SER A 267 -13.60 2.56 -20.53
CA SER A 267 -14.98 3.06 -20.55
C SER A 267 -15.46 3.48 -19.16
N LEU A 268 -16.60 4.20 -19.10
CA LEU A 268 -17.25 4.52 -17.82
C LEU A 268 -17.81 3.27 -17.13
N ASP A 269 -18.23 2.24 -17.88
CA ASP A 269 -18.70 0.98 -17.30
C ASP A 269 -17.57 0.28 -16.52
N VAL A 270 -16.34 0.29 -17.07
CA VAL A 270 -15.16 -0.20 -16.34
C VAL A 270 -14.89 0.65 -15.10
N ALA A 271 -15.08 1.97 -15.17
CA ALA A 271 -14.95 2.82 -13.98
C ALA A 271 -15.95 2.44 -12.87
N ASP A 272 -17.19 2.12 -13.24
CA ASP A 272 -18.23 1.69 -12.32
C ASP A 272 -17.90 0.32 -11.67
N GLU A 273 -17.40 -0.64 -12.46
CA GLU A 273 -16.96 -1.95 -11.98
C GLU A 273 -15.78 -1.88 -10.99
N LEU A 274 -14.96 -0.83 -11.06
CA LEU A 274 -13.80 -0.65 -10.17
C LEU A 274 -14.19 -0.13 -8.79
N SER A 275 -15.40 0.41 -8.59
CA SER A 275 -15.78 1.07 -7.33
C SER A 275 -15.61 0.17 -6.10
N GLY A 276 -16.02 -1.11 -6.20
CA GLY A 276 -15.85 -2.08 -5.12
C GLY A 276 -14.39 -2.39 -4.80
N ALA A 277 -13.53 -2.49 -5.83
CA ALA A 277 -12.10 -2.75 -5.66
C ALA A 277 -11.39 -1.55 -5.01
N LEU A 278 -11.74 -0.33 -5.42
CA LEU A 278 -11.22 0.90 -4.83
C LEU A 278 -11.65 1.06 -3.37
N ARG A 279 -12.90 0.75 -3.06
CA ARG A 279 -13.42 0.74 -1.68
C ARG A 279 -12.63 -0.23 -0.79
N ALA A 280 -12.31 -1.42 -1.31
CA ALA A 280 -11.54 -2.42 -0.58
C ALA A 280 -10.13 -1.94 -0.18
N VAL A 281 -9.56 -0.99 -0.94
CA VAL A 281 -8.26 -0.36 -0.64
C VAL A 281 -8.39 1.08 -0.13
N GLY A 282 -9.58 1.46 0.37
CA GLY A 282 -9.78 2.67 1.17
C GLY A 282 -10.19 3.93 0.40
N TYR A 283 -10.58 3.82 -0.87
CA TYR A 283 -11.07 4.96 -1.67
C TYR A 283 -12.56 4.82 -1.93
N LEU A 284 -13.34 5.80 -1.48
CA LEU A 284 -14.79 5.77 -1.51
C LEU A 284 -15.33 6.61 -2.65
N PRO A 285 -16.39 6.16 -3.35
CA PRO A 285 -16.97 6.91 -4.44
C PRO A 285 -17.57 8.23 -3.93
N LEU A 286 -17.34 9.30 -4.67
CA LEU A 286 -18.06 10.56 -4.57
C LEU A 286 -19.18 10.58 -5.61
N ALA A 287 -20.09 11.55 -5.51
CA ALA A 287 -21.13 11.75 -6.53
C ALA A 287 -20.49 11.90 -7.91
N ASP A 288 -21.15 11.34 -8.94
CA ASP A 288 -20.65 11.37 -10.32
C ASP A 288 -20.23 12.78 -10.72
N GLY A 289 -18.97 12.88 -11.14
CA GLY A 289 -18.36 14.13 -11.55
C GLY A 289 -18.54 14.38 -13.03
N ILE A 290 -18.85 15.62 -13.38
CA ILE A 290 -18.49 16.18 -14.68
C ILE A 290 -17.32 17.12 -14.36
N ASP A 291 -16.14 16.83 -14.92
CA ASP A 291 -15.01 17.76 -14.86
C ASP A 291 -15.42 19.10 -15.51
N ALA A 292 -14.75 20.20 -15.19
CA ALA A 292 -15.10 21.51 -15.76
C ALA A 292 -15.14 21.44 -17.30
N VAL A 293 -16.32 21.65 -17.88
CA VAL A 293 -16.54 21.55 -19.33
C VAL A 293 -15.92 22.76 -20.01
N GLU A 294 -14.95 22.50 -20.88
CA GLU A 294 -14.35 23.52 -21.74
C GLU A 294 -14.96 23.44 -23.14
N SER A 295 -15.18 24.60 -23.77
CA SER A 295 -15.55 24.69 -25.20
C SER A 295 -14.35 24.33 -26.08
N ASP A 296 -14.58 23.74 -27.25
CA ASP A 296 -13.50 23.29 -28.14
C ASP A 296 -12.57 22.28 -27.43
N ALA A 297 -13.16 21.19 -26.94
CA ALA A 297 -12.42 20.20 -26.17
C ALA A 297 -11.37 19.50 -27.05
N ARG A 298 -10.12 19.50 -26.58
CA ARG A 298 -8.95 18.99 -27.29
C ARG A 298 -8.56 17.59 -26.83
N SER A 299 -8.00 16.81 -27.75
CA SER A 299 -7.43 15.49 -27.50
C SER A 299 -6.34 15.16 -28.53
N THR A 300 -5.36 14.34 -28.15
CA THR A 300 -4.40 13.79 -29.13
C THR A 300 -5.00 12.65 -29.96
N VAL A 301 -6.20 12.17 -29.59
CA VAL A 301 -6.95 11.15 -30.31
C VAL A 301 -7.98 11.83 -31.21
N ALA A 302 -7.82 11.66 -32.53
CA ALA A 302 -8.62 12.36 -33.54
C ALA A 302 -10.15 12.19 -33.40
N ALA A 303 -10.62 11.09 -32.81
CA ALA A 303 -12.05 10.86 -32.58
C ALA A 303 -12.65 11.76 -31.48
N PHE A 304 -11.82 12.37 -30.64
CA PHE A 304 -12.25 13.17 -29.48
C PHE A 304 -11.73 14.61 -29.52
N ASP A 305 -10.90 14.96 -30.51
CA ASP A 305 -10.33 16.30 -30.66
C ASP A 305 -11.34 17.27 -31.30
N HIS A 306 -11.28 18.54 -30.92
CA HIS A 306 -12.22 19.59 -31.33
C HIS A 306 -13.70 19.19 -31.16
N SER A 307 -14.04 18.65 -29.99
CA SER A 307 -15.39 18.20 -29.65
C SER A 307 -16.11 19.17 -28.71
N ASP A 308 -17.40 19.37 -28.93
CA ASP A 308 -18.30 20.10 -28.01
C ASP A 308 -19.22 19.15 -27.21
N ASP A 309 -18.97 17.83 -27.27
CA ASP A 309 -19.76 16.85 -26.53
C ASP A 309 -19.40 16.86 -25.04
N ALA A 310 -20.27 17.47 -24.23
CA ALA A 310 -20.15 17.52 -22.78
C ALA A 310 -20.11 16.13 -22.12
N ALA A 311 -20.57 15.06 -22.78
CA ALA A 311 -20.49 13.71 -22.25
C ALA A 311 -19.03 13.21 -22.10
N LEU A 312 -18.10 13.74 -22.90
CA LEU A 312 -16.67 13.40 -22.86
C LEU A 312 -15.95 13.97 -21.62
N TRP A 313 -16.64 14.78 -20.81
CA TRP A 313 -16.12 15.34 -19.55
C TRP A 313 -16.61 14.58 -18.32
N ARG A 314 -17.38 13.50 -18.51
CA ARG A 314 -17.80 12.63 -17.39
C ARG A 314 -16.62 11.86 -16.85
N SER A 315 -16.61 11.66 -15.54
CA SER A 315 -15.63 10.84 -14.84
C SER A 315 -16.27 10.16 -13.63
N ARG A 316 -15.52 9.27 -12.98
CA ARG A 316 -15.84 8.85 -11.60
C ARG A 316 -14.78 9.40 -10.67
N LEU A 317 -15.21 9.96 -9.57
CA LEU A 317 -14.31 10.48 -8.56
C LEU A 317 -14.43 9.61 -7.30
N HIS A 318 -13.29 9.20 -6.76
CA HIS A 318 -13.21 8.59 -5.44
C HIS A 318 -12.28 9.43 -4.56
N ALA A 319 -12.45 9.34 -3.25
CA ALA A 319 -11.58 10.01 -2.30
C ALA A 319 -11.16 9.07 -1.17
N SER A 320 -9.95 9.29 -0.64
CA SER A 320 -9.39 8.51 0.46
C SER A 320 -10.26 8.63 1.72
N ALA A 321 -10.48 7.52 2.40
CA ALA A 321 -11.05 7.49 3.75
C ALA A 321 -9.99 7.66 4.85
N ASP A 322 -8.69 7.68 4.52
CA ASP A 322 -7.59 7.84 5.47
C ASP A 322 -7.36 9.33 5.82
N PRO A 323 -7.60 9.77 7.07
CA PRO A 323 -7.40 11.16 7.44
C PRO A 323 -5.93 11.59 7.43
N GLY A 324 -4.99 10.65 7.49
CA GLY A 324 -3.57 10.96 7.42
C GLY A 324 -3.06 11.20 6.00
N ARG A 325 -3.85 10.89 4.96
CA ARG A 325 -3.47 11.11 3.58
C ARG A 325 -4.69 11.34 2.68
N PRO A 326 -5.22 12.58 2.66
CA PRO A 326 -6.22 12.99 1.69
C PRO A 326 -5.73 12.70 0.26
N THR A 327 -6.59 12.10 -0.55
CA THR A 327 -6.27 11.73 -1.94
C THR A 327 -7.55 11.73 -2.76
N ASN A 328 -7.49 12.31 -3.95
CA ASN A 328 -8.53 12.20 -4.97
C ASN A 328 -8.09 11.19 -6.02
N VAL A 329 -9.01 10.33 -6.44
CA VAL A 329 -8.77 9.32 -7.48
C VAL A 329 -9.80 9.53 -8.58
N HIS A 330 -9.33 10.07 -9.70
CA HIS A 330 -10.13 10.40 -10.87
C HIS A 330 -10.05 9.24 -11.88
N LEU A 331 -11.17 8.60 -12.17
CA LEU A 331 -11.27 7.58 -13.22
C LEU A 331 -11.77 8.26 -14.48
N ARG A 332 -10.92 8.30 -15.51
CA ARG A 332 -11.21 8.96 -16.79
C ARG A 332 -10.97 8.02 -17.97
N VAL A 333 -11.77 8.17 -19.01
CA VAL A 333 -11.73 7.29 -20.19
C VAL A 333 -10.56 7.65 -21.08
N ALA A 334 -9.85 6.63 -21.58
CA ALA A 334 -8.68 6.79 -22.44
C ALA A 334 -8.98 7.67 -23.66
N GLY A 335 -8.16 8.71 -23.83
CA GLY A 335 -8.27 9.64 -24.96
C GLY A 335 -9.33 10.74 -24.80
N TRP A 336 -10.17 10.71 -23.76
CA TRP A 336 -11.12 11.80 -23.53
C TRP A 336 -10.41 13.09 -23.11
N PRO A 337 -11.00 14.27 -23.37
CA PRO A 337 -10.35 15.56 -23.13
C PRO A 337 -9.88 15.75 -21.69
N ASN A 338 -10.72 15.39 -20.70
CA ASN A 338 -10.38 15.47 -19.28
C ASN A 338 -9.23 14.52 -18.89
N GLN A 339 -9.19 13.31 -19.48
CA GLN A 339 -8.13 12.33 -19.27
C GLN A 339 -6.79 12.85 -19.79
N GLN A 340 -6.79 13.41 -21.01
CA GLN A 340 -5.59 13.97 -21.63
C GLN A 340 -5.10 15.22 -20.90
N TYR A 341 -6.03 16.12 -20.57
CA TYR A 341 -5.70 17.39 -19.94
C TYR A 341 -5.06 17.24 -18.57
N ALA A 342 -5.49 16.28 -17.73
CA ALA A 342 -4.88 16.08 -16.42
C ALA A 342 -3.38 15.72 -16.51
N LEU A 343 -2.98 14.93 -17.51
CA LEU A 343 -1.58 14.58 -17.77
C LEU A 343 -0.82 15.79 -18.35
N LEU A 344 -1.41 16.40 -19.38
CA LEU A 344 -0.85 17.56 -20.07
C LEU A 344 -0.60 18.72 -19.11
N PHE A 345 -1.57 19.04 -18.26
CA PHE A 345 -1.48 20.13 -17.30
C PHE A 345 -0.29 19.96 -16.36
N THR A 346 -0.09 18.75 -15.83
CA THR A 346 1.05 18.45 -14.96
C THR A 346 2.39 18.62 -15.69
N ASP A 347 2.50 18.12 -16.93
CA ASP A 347 3.74 18.27 -17.70
C ASP A 347 4.00 19.71 -18.15
N TRP A 348 2.94 20.42 -18.55
CA TRP A 348 3.00 21.83 -18.90
C TRP A 348 3.49 22.67 -17.73
N LEU A 349 2.98 22.44 -16.50
CA LEU A 349 3.45 23.15 -15.31
C LEU A 349 4.92 22.85 -14.99
N ARG A 350 5.37 21.60 -15.15
CA ARG A 350 6.79 21.24 -14.96
C ARG A 350 7.69 21.95 -15.97
N ALA A 351 7.24 22.08 -17.22
CA ALA A 351 7.98 22.76 -18.28
C ALA A 351 7.91 24.29 -18.16
N ASN A 352 6.91 24.83 -17.45
CA ASN A 352 6.67 26.27 -17.31
C ASN A 352 6.53 26.67 -15.83
N PRO A 353 7.60 26.63 -15.02
CA PRO A 353 7.54 27.01 -13.61
C PRO A 353 7.06 28.45 -13.43
N GLY A 354 6.07 28.66 -12.55
CA GLY A 354 5.47 29.98 -12.30
C GLY A 354 4.50 30.45 -13.39
N ALA A 355 4.06 29.56 -14.28
CA ALA A 355 2.99 29.87 -15.21
C ALA A 355 1.73 30.32 -14.48
N ASP A 356 1.16 31.43 -14.95
CA ASP A 356 -0.18 31.86 -14.55
C ASP A 356 -1.21 30.80 -14.95
N LEU A 357 -2.15 30.49 -14.06
CA LEU A 357 -3.18 29.47 -14.26
C LEU A 357 -4.42 30.01 -15.01
N ASP A 358 -4.47 31.33 -15.26
CA ASP A 358 -5.52 31.91 -16.09
C ASP A 358 -5.47 31.31 -17.51
N ASN A 359 -6.62 30.79 -17.95
CA ASN A 359 -6.78 30.06 -19.22
C ASN A 359 -5.78 28.90 -19.39
N ALA A 360 -5.40 28.24 -18.29
CA ALA A 360 -4.43 27.14 -18.31
C ALA A 360 -4.75 26.06 -19.34
N TYR A 361 -6.04 25.71 -19.53
CA TYR A 361 -6.46 24.71 -20.52
C TYR A 361 -5.94 25.02 -21.92
N ARG A 362 -6.26 26.21 -22.42
CA ARG A 362 -5.84 26.66 -23.76
C ARG A 362 -4.32 26.71 -23.87
N ARG A 363 -3.65 27.31 -22.88
CA ARG A 363 -2.20 27.52 -22.89
C ARG A 363 -1.42 26.20 -22.86
N ALA A 364 -1.93 25.21 -22.11
CA ALA A 364 -1.34 23.89 -22.08
C ALA A 364 -1.46 23.18 -23.44
N TRP A 365 -2.60 23.32 -24.12
CA TRP A 365 -2.78 22.76 -25.48
C TRP A 365 -1.98 23.50 -26.56
N GLU A 366 -1.84 24.82 -26.48
CA GLU A 366 -0.92 25.58 -27.33
C GLU A 366 0.52 25.07 -27.17
N TRP A 367 0.97 24.88 -25.93
CA TRP A 367 2.27 24.28 -25.63
C TRP A 367 2.38 22.83 -26.15
N ALA A 368 1.32 22.04 -26.06
CA ALA A 368 1.29 20.67 -26.59
C ALA A 368 1.45 20.64 -28.11
N ASP A 369 0.78 21.55 -28.82
CA ASP A 369 0.87 21.69 -30.27
C ASP A 369 2.29 22.14 -30.70
N GLU A 370 2.89 23.08 -29.97
CA GLU A 370 4.26 23.57 -30.22
C GLU A 370 5.35 22.51 -29.98
N THR A 371 5.18 21.69 -28.93
CA THR A 371 6.20 20.71 -28.51
C THR A 371 5.97 19.31 -29.08
N GLY A 372 4.79 19.06 -29.66
CA GLY A 372 4.39 17.72 -30.08
C GLY A 372 4.10 16.79 -28.90
N TRP A 373 3.68 17.32 -27.75
CA TRP A 373 3.39 16.54 -26.54
C TRP A 373 2.41 15.39 -26.83
N ARG A 374 2.64 14.24 -26.18
CA ARG A 374 1.76 13.07 -26.22
C ARG A 374 1.68 12.45 -24.81
N PRO A 375 0.56 11.79 -24.46
CA PRO A 375 0.21 11.39 -23.09
C PRO A 375 1.04 10.24 -22.52
#